data_AF-A0A0M9EEM4-F1
#
_entry.id   AF-A0A0M9EEM4-F1
#
_cell.length_a   1.000
_cell.length_b   1.000
_cell.length_c   1.000
_cell.angle_alpha   90.00
_cell.angle_beta   90.00
_cell.angle_gamma   90.00
#
_symmetry.space_group_name_H-M   'P 1'
#
loop_
_entity.id
_entity.type
_entity.pdbx_description
1 polymer ?
#
loop_
_entity_poly.entity_id
_entity_poly.type
_entity_poly.pdbx_seq_one_letter_code
_entity_poly.pdbx_strand_id
1 'polypeptide(L)' 'MVIEISSLNKQFKGVDAEPDFVLDLPNIMFKTGKIVYVMGHNGSGKSIFLRLLAGEILPSAGCLGQ' A
#
# COMPACT_ATOMS: atom_id res chain seq x y z
N MET A 1 -8.81 -17.33 -0.08
CA MET A 1 -8.15 -16.21 -0.77
C MET A 1 -7.36 -15.42 0.25
N VAL A 2 -6.04 -15.51 0.20
CA VAL A 2 -5.14 -14.84 1.14
C VAL A 2 -4.47 -13.72 0.38
N ILE A 3 -4.64 -12.48 0.81
CA ILE A 3 -3.87 -11.39 0.20
C ILE A 3 -2.54 -11.33 0.93
N GLU A 4 -1.45 -11.45 0.19
CA GLU A 4 -0.09 -11.33 0.70
C GLU A 4 0.58 -10.09 0.11
N ILE A 5 1.13 -9.27 0.99
CA ILE A 5 1.95 -8.12 0.63
C ILE A 5 3.39 -8.50 0.90
N SER A 6 4.27 -8.33 -0.09
CA SER A 6 5.71 -8.52 0.06
C SER A 6 6.45 -7.18 -0.08
N SER A 7 6.86 -6.62 1.07
CA SER A 7 7.68 -5.41 1.21
C SER A 7 7.28 -4.30 0.23
N LEU A 8 6.03 -3.85 0.36
CA LEU A 8 5.40 -3.00 -0.64
C LEU A 8 5.77 -1.55 -0.43
N ASN A 9 6.21 -0.94 -1.51
CA ASN A 9 6.58 0.46 -1.55
C ASN A 9 5.77 1.20 -2.62
N LYS A 10 5.29 2.39 -2.29
CA LYS A 10 4.73 3.33 -3.26
C LYS A 10 5.27 4.71 -3.03
N GLN A 11 5.80 5.31 -4.09
CA GLN A 11 6.33 6.66 -4.08
C GLN A 11 5.67 7.48 -5.18
N PHE A 12 5.33 8.73 -4.85
CA PHE A 12 4.97 9.75 -5.83
C PHE A 12 6.07 10.82 -5.82
N LYS A 13 6.61 11.12 -6.99
CA LYS A 13 7.64 12.13 -7.15
C LYS A 13 7.00 13.51 -7.22
N GLY A 14 7.57 14.46 -6.48
CA GLY A 14 7.24 15.87 -6.58
C GLY A 14 7.90 16.55 -7.79
N VAL A 15 7.65 17.84 -7.91
CA VAL A 15 8.18 18.69 -9.00
C VAL A 15 9.71 18.73 -9.01
N ASP A 16 10.35 18.59 -7.85
CA ASP A 16 11.81 18.69 -7.67
C ASP A 16 12.53 17.33 -7.65
N ALA A 17 11.91 16.28 -8.20
CA ALA A 17 12.42 14.90 -8.26
C ALA A 17 12.60 14.16 -6.92
N GLU A 18 12.49 14.84 -5.78
CA GLU A 18 12.32 14.24 -4.46
C GLU A 18 10.89 13.68 -4.26
N PRO A 19 10.70 12.59 -3.49
CA PRO A 19 9.38 12.02 -3.28
C PRO A 19 8.54 12.87 -2.29
N ASP A 20 7.43 13.43 -2.78
CA ASP A 20 6.45 14.16 -1.94
C ASP A 20 5.69 13.23 -0.98
N PHE A 21 5.64 11.94 -1.32
CA PHE A 21 4.94 10.93 -0.55
C PHE A 21 5.59 9.57 -0.72
N VAL A 22 5.80 8.89 0.42
CA VAL A 22 6.26 7.51 0.48
C VAL A 22 5.31 6.72 1.38
N LEU A 23 4.79 5.62 0.85
CA LEU A 23 4.14 4.57 1.63
C LEU A 23 5.04 3.33 1.59
N ASP A 24 5.50 2.92 2.76
CA ASP A 24 6.35 1.74 2.92
C ASP A 24 5.68 0.78 3.88
N LEU A 25 5.42 -0.43 3.41
CA LEU A 25 4.69 -1.46 4.14
C LEU A 25 5.55 -2.71 4.28
N PRO A 26 5.61 -3.30 5.49
CA PRO A 26 6.28 -4.58 5.68
C PRO A 26 5.49 -5.70 4.99
N ASN A 27 5.99 -6.93 5.13
CA ASN A 27 5.20 -8.09 4.73
C ASN A 27 3.93 -8.19 5.59
N ILE A 28 2.77 -8.28 4.94
CA ILE A 28 1.47 -8.34 5.60
C ILE A 28 0.65 -9.45 4.96
N MET A 29 -0.06 -10.23 5.77
CA MET A 29 -0.93 -11.30 5.29
C MET A 29 -2.35 -11.10 5.80
N PHE A 30 -3.31 -11.06 4.87
CA PHE A 30 -4.74 -10.97 5.18
C PHE A 30 -5.40 -12.33 4.99
N LYS A 31 -5.98 -12.86 6.08
CA LYS A 31 -6.74 -14.11 6.04
C LYS A 31 -8.18 -13.86 5.58
N THR A 32 -8.72 -14.80 4.81
CA THR A 32 -10.14 -14.78 4.41
C THR A 32 -11.06 -14.75 5.64
N GLY A 33 -12.19 -14.05 5.52
CA GLY A 33 -13.23 -14.01 6.56
C GLY A 33 -12.89 -13.13 7.76
N LYS A 34 -11.90 -12.23 7.63
CA LYS A 34 -11.54 -11.24 8.64
C LYS A 34 -11.94 -9.84 8.20
N ILE A 35 -12.46 -9.06 9.13
CA ILE A 35 -12.64 -7.61 8.98
C ILE A 35 -11.35 -6.95 9.45
N VAL A 36 -10.77 -6.10 8.59
CA VAL A 36 -9.53 -5.38 8.87
C VAL A 36 -9.82 -3.89 8.86
N TYR A 37 -9.33 -3.18 9.87
CA TYR A 37 -9.42 -1.73 9.95
C TYR A 37 -8.07 -1.11 9.58
N VAL A 38 -8.07 -0.16 8.65
CA VAL A 38 -6.89 0.63 8.28
C VAL A 38 -7.00 1.99 8.98
N MET A 39 -6.08 2.27 9.90
CA MET A 39 -6.09 3.50 10.71
C MET A 39 -4.80 4.31 10.54
N GLY A 40 -4.88 5.61 10.82
CA GLY A 40 -3.77 6.56 10.67
C GLY A 40 -4.25 7.99 10.46
N HIS A 41 -3.37 8.98 10.61
CA HIS A 41 -3.68 10.40 10.43
C HIS A 41 -4.03 10.75 8.97
N ASN A 42 -4.62 11.94 8.75
CA ASN A 42 -4.83 12.44 7.39
C ASN A 42 -3.49 12.59 6.66
N GLY A 43 -3.45 12.21 5.39
CA GLY A 43 -2.21 12.15 4.62
C GLY A 43 -1.33 10.92 4.86
N SER A 44 -1.66 10.02 5.80
CA SER A 44 -0.82 8.83 6.10
C SER A 44 -0.82 7.73 5.02
N GLY A 45 -1.51 7.94 3.89
CA GLY A 45 -1.52 6.96 2.79
C GLY A 45 -2.63 5.90 2.81
N LYS A 46 -3.63 5.98 3.71
CA LYS A 46 -4.71 4.97 3.80
C LYS A 46 -5.45 4.74 2.48
N SER A 47 -5.87 5.82 1.81
CA SER A 47 -6.56 5.70 0.52
C SER A 47 -5.63 5.15 -0.58
N ILE A 48 -4.34 5.51 -0.54
CA ILE A 48 -3.33 4.95 -1.46
C ILE A 48 -3.19 3.45 -1.22
N PHE A 49 -3.10 3.02 0.03
CA PHE A 49 -3.03 1.62 0.41
C PHE A 49 -4.23 0.81 -0.11
N LEU A 50 -5.46 1.31 0.08
CA LEU A 50 -6.66 0.63 -0.42
C LEU A 50 -6.70 0.54 -1.95
N ARG A 51 -6.24 1.57 -2.66
CA ARG A 51 -6.16 1.57 -4.13
C ARG A 51 -5.10 0.60 -4.66
N LEU A 52 -3.99 0.42 -3.94
CA LEU A 52 -3.01 -0.62 -4.22
C LEU A 52 -3.64 -2.02 -4.10
N LEU A 53 -4.32 -2.30 -2.97
CA LEU A 53 -5.02 -3.58 -2.75
C LEU A 53 -6.06 -3.88 -3.83
N ALA A 54 -6.76 -2.85 -4.32
CA ALA A 54 -7.77 -2.95 -5.38
C ALA A 54 -7.16 -3.10 -6.79
N GLY A 55 -5.83 -2.98 -6.94
CA GLY A 55 -5.16 -3.03 -8.23
C GLY A 55 -5.37 -1.77 -9.10
N GLU A 56 -5.93 -0.69 -8.55
CA GLU A 56 -6.14 0.57 -9.29
C GLU A 56 -4.84 1.35 -9.53
N ILE A 57 -3.86 1.16 -8.65
CA ILE A 57 -2.53 1.73 -8.78
C ILE A 57 -1.49 0.65 -8.54
N LEU A 58 -0.38 0.73 -9.27
CA LEU A 58 0.72 -0.23 -9.13
C LEU A 58 1.72 0.22 -8.05
N PRO A 59 2.33 -0.72 -7.31
CA PRO A 59 3.42 -0.41 -6.40
C PRO A 59 4.64 0.13 -7.17
N SER A 60 5.46 0.95 -6.51
CA SER A 60 6.77 1.37 -7.03
C SER A 60 7.82 0.28 -6.84
N ALA A 61 7.70 -0.54 -5.77
CA ALA A 61 8.48 -1.75 -5.55
C ALA A 61 7.69 -2.74 -4.65
N GLY A 62 8.13 -4.00 -4.62
CA GLY A 62 7.41 -5.09 -3.97
C GLY A 62 6.18 -5.53 -4.77
N CYS A 63 5.38 -6.46 -4.22
CA CYS A 63 4.18 -6.93 -4.90
C CYS A 63 3.04 -7.36 -3.96
N LEU A 64 1.85 -7.45 -4.56
CA LEU A 64 0.63 -8.00 -4.01
C LEU A 64 0.38 -9.37 -4.64
N GLY A 65 0.33 -10.42 -3.82
CA GLY A 65 -0.10 -11.77 -4.17
C GLY A 65 -1.52 -12.06 -3.67
N GLN A 66 -2.22 -13.00 -4.32
CA GLN A 66 -3.56 -13.48 -3.95
C GLN A 66 -3.61 -15.00 -3.77
#